data_AF-A0A418CRJ0-F1
#
_entry.id   AF-A0A418CRJ0-F1
#
_cell.length_a   1.000
_cell.length_b   1.000
_cell.length_c   1.000
_cell.angle_alpha   90.00
_cell.angle_beta   90.00
_cell.angle_gamma   90.00
#
_symmetry.space_group_name_H-M   'P 1'
#
loop_
_entity.id
_entity.type
_entity.pdbx_description
1 polymer ?
#
loop_
_entity_poly.entity_id
_entity_poly.type
_entity_poly.pdbx_seq_one_letter_code
_entity_poly.pdbx_strand_id
1 'polypeptide(L)'
;TIQHALRTCSHVRPLWDIVSAPWLQFGLSFEWTYILDITKLQPAQDWSHVATELTVLWTMLAGGVLRRLWIYRNTVKYESANNLHIPSVLELVLLNWSAQVRRHIQLPSTLGDERNRFQAILNRLGQDPSYRGFWTKYPFHLSVNPLTRRLPLK
;
A
#
# COMPACT_ATOMS: atom_id res chain seq x y z
N THR A 1 -13.36 18.07 -10.10
CA THR A 1 -12.85 18.27 -8.72
C THR A 1 -11.61 17.39 -8.48
N ILE A 2 -10.81 17.64 -7.43
CA ILE A 2 -9.64 16.80 -7.09
C ILE A 2 -10.05 15.36 -6.80
N GLN A 3 -11.15 15.16 -6.06
CA GLN A 3 -11.74 13.85 -5.81
C GLN A 3 -12.03 13.09 -7.12
N HIS A 4 -12.59 13.78 -8.12
CA HIS A 4 -12.84 13.15 -9.41
C HIS A 4 -11.53 12.70 -10.08
N ALA A 5 -10.56 13.60 -10.19
CA ALA A 5 -9.30 13.31 -10.87
C ALA A 5 -8.48 12.20 -10.19
N LEU A 6 -8.54 12.10 -8.86
CA LEU A 6 -7.70 11.18 -8.09
C LEU A 6 -8.41 9.93 -7.59
N ARG A 7 -9.76 9.84 -7.65
CA ARG A 7 -10.49 8.70 -7.05
C ARG A 7 -11.66 8.19 -7.88
N THR A 8 -12.54 9.06 -8.35
CA THR A 8 -13.84 8.63 -8.92
C THR A 8 -13.86 8.57 -10.45
N CYS A 9 -12.87 9.14 -11.13
CA CYS A 9 -12.72 9.03 -12.58
C CYS A 9 -12.59 7.55 -13.02
N SER A 10 -13.24 7.19 -14.13
CA SER A 10 -13.25 5.82 -14.69
C SER A 10 -11.86 5.30 -15.02
N HIS A 11 -10.89 6.18 -15.32
CA HIS A 11 -9.50 5.80 -15.59
C HIS A 11 -8.71 5.43 -14.33
N VAL A 12 -9.10 5.94 -13.15
CA VAL A 12 -8.35 5.73 -11.88
C VAL A 12 -9.09 4.83 -10.90
N ARG A 13 -10.43 4.77 -10.98
CA ARG A 13 -11.27 3.95 -10.12
C ARG A 13 -10.84 2.47 -10.08
N PRO A 14 -10.50 1.81 -11.22
CA PRO A 14 -10.07 0.42 -11.19
C PRO A 14 -8.81 0.18 -10.34
N LEU A 15 -7.88 1.15 -10.29
CA LEU A 15 -6.70 1.04 -9.42
C LEU A 15 -7.12 0.99 -7.95
N TRP A 16 -8.04 1.87 -7.55
CA TRP A 16 -8.53 1.91 -6.17
C TRP A 16 -9.33 0.67 -5.80
N ASP A 17 -10.10 0.11 -6.71
CA ASP A 17 -10.87 -1.11 -6.47
C ASP A 17 -9.90 -2.29 -6.19
N ILE A 18 -8.84 -2.43 -7.00
CA ILE A 18 -7.80 -3.46 -6.80
C ILE A 18 -6.99 -3.20 -5.53
N VAL A 19 -6.62 -1.94 -5.26
CA VAL A 19 -5.88 -1.57 -4.04
C VAL A 19 -6.71 -1.83 -2.79
N SER A 20 -8.03 -1.60 -2.83
CA SER A 20 -8.91 -1.74 -1.66
C SER A 20 -9.27 -3.18 -1.34
N ALA A 21 -9.36 -4.07 -2.33
CA ALA A 21 -9.87 -5.43 -2.13
C ALA A 21 -9.19 -6.19 -0.97
N PRO A 22 -7.85 -6.23 -0.84
CA PRO A 22 -7.19 -6.89 0.30
C PRO A 22 -7.44 -6.25 1.65
N TRP A 23 -7.92 -5.00 1.70
CA TRP A 23 -8.11 -4.26 2.95
C TRP A 23 -9.50 -4.42 3.54
N LEU A 24 -10.46 -4.85 2.72
CA LEU A 24 -11.83 -5.10 3.16
C LEU A 24 -11.90 -6.17 4.27
N GLN A 25 -10.95 -7.10 4.32
CA GLN A 25 -10.85 -8.09 5.40
C GLN A 25 -10.55 -7.48 6.78
N PHE A 26 -10.04 -6.25 6.82
CA PHE A 26 -9.81 -5.48 8.04
C PHE A 26 -10.93 -4.47 8.31
N GLY A 27 -12.00 -4.47 7.50
CA GLY A 27 -13.03 -3.43 7.52
C GLY A 27 -12.56 -2.09 6.95
N LEU A 28 -11.42 -2.06 6.26
CA LEU A 28 -10.82 -0.83 5.75
C LEU A 28 -11.03 -0.72 4.23
N SER A 29 -11.30 0.50 3.78
CA SER A 29 -11.39 0.84 2.36
C SER A 29 -10.67 2.16 2.08
N PHE A 30 -10.45 2.48 0.80
CA PHE A 30 -9.82 3.73 0.39
C PHE A 30 -10.86 4.77 -0.06
N GLU A 31 -11.85 5.03 0.80
CA GLU A 31 -12.84 6.08 0.55
C GLU A 31 -12.25 7.48 0.70
N TRP A 32 -12.79 8.43 -0.08
CA TRP A 32 -12.29 9.80 -0.12
C TRP A 32 -12.38 10.49 1.25
N THR A 33 -13.40 10.16 2.04
CA THR A 33 -13.58 10.67 3.40
C THR A 33 -12.46 10.24 4.34
N TYR A 34 -11.98 8.99 4.25
CA TYR A 34 -10.87 8.47 5.06
C TYR A 34 -9.52 9.00 4.59
N ILE A 35 -9.37 9.23 3.28
CA ILE A 35 -8.17 9.86 2.70
C ILE A 35 -8.01 11.30 3.20
N LEU A 36 -9.11 12.06 3.31
CA LEU A 36 -9.07 13.43 3.82
C LEU A 36 -8.92 13.51 5.34
N ASP A 37 -9.37 12.48 6.05
CA ASP A 37 -9.42 12.48 7.50
C ASP A 37 -9.16 11.06 8.04
N ILE A 38 -7.88 10.80 8.33
CA ILE A 38 -7.40 9.51 8.82
C ILE A 38 -7.97 9.15 10.18
N THR A 39 -8.49 10.12 10.96
CA THR A 39 -9.07 9.84 12.29
C THR A 39 -10.37 9.04 12.21
N LYS A 40 -11.01 9.05 11.04
CA LYS A 40 -12.21 8.26 10.73
C LYS A 40 -11.90 6.83 10.34
N LEU A 41 -10.62 6.48 10.16
CA LEU A 41 -10.22 5.12 9.83
C LEU A 41 -10.41 4.24 11.08
N GLN A 42 -11.34 3.30 11.00
CA GLN A 42 -11.66 2.39 12.09
C GLN A 42 -11.61 0.96 11.56
N PRO A 43 -10.58 0.17 11.91
CA PRO A 43 -10.56 -1.25 11.60
C PRO A 43 -11.74 -1.97 12.24
N ALA A 44 -12.14 -3.10 11.64
CA ALA A 44 -13.14 -3.98 12.25
C ALA A 44 -12.69 -4.43 13.65
N GLN A 45 -13.67 -4.70 14.52
CA GLN A 45 -13.44 -4.93 15.96
C GLN A 45 -12.39 -6.01 16.25
N ASP A 46 -12.37 -7.08 15.45
CA ASP A 46 -11.40 -8.18 15.55
C ASP A 46 -9.94 -7.73 15.37
N TRP A 47 -9.72 -6.61 14.69
CA TRP A 47 -8.40 -6.04 14.36
C TRP A 47 -8.06 -4.80 15.18
N SER A 48 -8.88 -4.43 16.17
CA SER A 48 -8.66 -3.26 17.03
C SER A 48 -7.31 -3.30 17.75
N HIS A 49 -6.86 -4.49 18.13
CA HIS A 49 -5.56 -4.73 18.79
C HIS A 49 -4.33 -4.40 17.93
N VAL A 50 -4.48 -4.26 16.61
CA VAL A 50 -3.44 -3.87 15.65
C VAL A 50 -3.81 -2.63 14.83
N ALA A 51 -4.71 -1.80 15.36
CA ALA A 51 -5.28 -0.67 14.63
C ALA A 51 -4.23 0.37 14.23
N THR A 52 -3.22 0.60 15.08
CA THR A 52 -2.13 1.53 14.81
C THR A 52 -1.32 1.07 13.60
N GLU A 53 -0.92 -0.20 13.57
CA GLU A 53 -0.13 -0.79 12.48
C GLU A 53 -0.91 -0.79 11.17
N LEU A 54 -2.20 -1.13 11.21
CA LEU A 54 -3.09 -1.03 10.06
C LEU A 54 -3.18 0.40 9.52
N THR A 55 -3.35 1.38 10.40
CA THR A 55 -3.43 2.80 10.03
C THR A 55 -2.14 3.28 9.38
N VAL A 56 -0.98 2.88 9.91
CA VAL A 56 0.33 3.22 9.34
C VAL A 56 0.48 2.63 7.94
N LEU A 57 0.25 1.33 7.78
CA LEU A 57 0.39 0.65 6.48
C LEU A 57 -0.58 1.22 5.44
N TRP A 58 -1.83 1.48 5.86
CA TRP A 58 -2.88 2.04 5.01
C TRP A 58 -2.51 3.45 4.54
N THR A 59 -2.01 4.29 5.45
CA THR A 59 -1.64 5.69 5.16
C THR A 59 -0.48 5.75 4.17
N MET A 60 0.55 4.91 4.34
CA MET A 60 1.65 4.81 3.38
C MET A 60 1.16 4.42 1.99
N LEU A 61 0.22 3.48 1.90
CA LEU A 61 -0.34 3.03 0.62
C LEU A 61 -1.22 4.09 -0.03
N ALA A 62 -2.14 4.70 0.72
CA ALA A 62 -3.00 5.78 0.25
C ALA A 62 -2.16 6.94 -0.30
N GLY A 63 -1.15 7.39 0.44
CA GLY A 63 -0.21 8.42 -0.01
C GLY A 63 0.56 8.01 -1.27
N GLY A 64 1.01 6.76 -1.36
CA GLY A 64 1.67 6.20 -2.54
C GLY A 64 0.80 6.23 -3.79
N VAL A 65 -0.46 5.80 -3.68
CA VAL A 65 -1.44 5.84 -4.78
C VAL A 65 -1.73 7.29 -5.19
N LEU A 66 -2.03 8.17 -4.23
CA LEU A 66 -2.34 9.57 -4.51
C LEU A 66 -1.18 10.29 -5.20
N ARG A 67 0.05 10.09 -4.72
CA ARG A 67 1.25 10.64 -5.37
C ARG A 67 1.38 10.17 -6.81
N ARG A 68 1.14 8.88 -7.06
CA ARG A 68 1.24 8.31 -8.41
C ARG A 68 0.18 8.87 -9.35
N LEU A 69 -1.07 8.98 -8.87
CA LEU A 69 -2.18 9.56 -9.63
C LEU A 69 -2.00 11.07 -9.86
N TRP A 70 -1.42 11.78 -8.89
CA TRP A 70 -1.06 13.19 -9.05
C TRP A 70 -0.02 13.39 -10.17
N ILE A 71 1.05 12.59 -10.18
CA ILE A 71 2.06 12.61 -11.25
C ILE A 71 1.39 12.31 -12.59
N TYR A 72 0.62 11.22 -12.68
CA TYR A 72 -0.10 10.86 -13.91
C TYR A 72 -0.98 12.00 -14.43
N ARG A 73 -1.81 12.59 -13.57
CA ARG A 73 -2.65 13.73 -13.92
C ARG A 73 -1.83 14.89 -14.51
N ASN A 74 -0.69 15.21 -13.90
CA ASN A 74 0.17 16.29 -14.39
C ASN A 74 0.79 15.93 -15.74
N THR A 75 1.31 14.71 -15.91
CA THR A 75 1.86 14.25 -17.18
C THR A 75 0.80 14.26 -18.29
N VAL A 76 -0.43 13.83 -18.04
CA VAL A 76 -1.53 13.94 -19.03
C VAL A 76 -1.80 15.41 -19.38
N LYS A 77 -1.84 16.30 -18.39
CA LYS A 77 -2.13 17.72 -18.59
C LYS A 77 -1.04 18.45 -19.37
N TYR A 78 0.23 18.14 -19.12
CA TYR A 78 1.37 18.93 -19.60
C TYR A 78 2.17 18.25 -20.72
N GLU A 79 2.09 16.93 -20.85
CA GLU A 79 2.93 16.14 -21.76
C GLU A 79 2.12 15.28 -22.74
N SER A 80 0.78 15.40 -22.75
CA SER A 80 -0.12 14.63 -23.63
C SER A 80 0.06 13.11 -23.54
N ALA A 81 0.47 12.61 -22.37
CA ALA A 81 0.74 11.18 -22.17
C ALA A 81 -0.52 10.31 -22.27
N ASN A 82 -0.32 9.08 -22.75
CA ASN A 82 -1.36 8.08 -22.98
C ASN A 82 -2.00 7.50 -21.70
N ASN A 83 -2.97 6.62 -21.91
CA ASN A 83 -3.79 5.94 -20.90
C ASN A 83 -2.99 5.31 -19.74
N LEU A 84 -3.55 5.42 -18.54
CA LEU A 84 -3.04 4.79 -17.33
C LEU A 84 -3.08 3.25 -17.45
N HIS A 85 -1.92 2.61 -17.56
CA HIS A 85 -1.84 1.15 -17.51
C HIS A 85 -1.91 0.66 -16.06
N ILE A 86 -3.11 0.27 -15.61
CA ILE A 86 -3.41 -0.10 -14.22
C ILE A 86 -2.44 -1.14 -13.63
N PRO A 87 -2.11 -2.27 -14.31
CA PRO A 87 -1.20 -3.26 -13.75
C PRO A 87 0.20 -2.72 -13.43
N SER A 88 0.79 -1.93 -14.33
CA SER A 88 2.11 -1.32 -14.10
C SER A 88 2.07 -0.27 -13.00
N VAL A 89 0.96 0.46 -12.90
CA VAL A 89 0.78 1.49 -11.86
C VAL A 89 0.64 0.83 -10.49
N LEU A 90 -0.16 -0.24 -10.39
CA LEU A 90 -0.30 -1.04 -9.18
C LEU A 90 1.06 -1.59 -8.73
N GLU A 91 1.81 -2.20 -9.65
CA GLU A 91 3.15 -2.74 -9.35
C GLU A 91 4.09 -1.66 -8.81
N LEU A 92 4.15 -0.49 -9.45
CA LEU A 92 4.99 0.62 -8.99
C LEU A 92 4.54 1.19 -7.65
N VAL A 93 3.23 1.24 -7.39
CA VAL A 93 2.69 1.64 -6.08
C VAL A 93 3.13 0.64 -5.01
N LEU A 94 2.95 -0.66 -5.25
CA LEU A 94 3.30 -1.72 -4.29
C LEU A 94 4.81 -1.81 -4.05
N LEU A 95 5.64 -1.61 -5.08
CA LEU A 95 7.11 -1.54 -4.93
C LEU A 95 7.53 -0.36 -4.03
N ASN A 96 6.97 0.82 -4.26
CA ASN A 96 7.27 1.99 -3.45
C ASN A 96 6.74 1.84 -2.02
N TRP A 97 5.51 1.36 -1.87
CA TRP A 97 4.91 1.10 -0.57
C TRP A 97 5.72 0.09 0.23
N SER A 98 6.09 -1.04 -0.36
CA SER A 98 6.91 -2.06 0.32
C SER A 98 8.31 -1.57 0.70
N ALA A 99 8.93 -0.67 -0.08
CA ALA A 99 10.16 -0.01 0.32
C ALA A 99 9.95 0.90 1.54
N GLN A 100 8.85 1.66 1.61
CA GLN A 100 8.49 2.48 2.76
C GLN A 100 8.21 1.63 4.01
N VAL A 101 7.43 0.56 3.84
CA VAL A 101 7.10 -0.38 4.92
C VAL A 101 8.35 -1.02 5.50
N ARG A 102 9.26 -1.53 4.66
CA ARG A 102 10.55 -2.07 5.13
C ARG A 102 11.34 -1.05 5.92
N ARG A 103 11.47 0.18 5.39
CA ARG A 103 12.17 1.25 6.08
C ARG A 103 11.55 1.56 7.44
N HIS A 104 10.22 1.58 7.52
CA HIS A 104 9.48 1.82 8.76
C HIS A 104 9.70 0.72 9.80
N ILE A 105 9.61 -0.54 9.39
CA ILE A 105 9.83 -1.72 10.25
C ILE A 105 11.28 -1.75 10.79
N GLN A 106 12.24 -1.31 9.99
CA GLN A 106 13.67 -1.29 10.32
C GLN A 106 14.09 -0.15 11.24
N LEU A 107 13.19 0.79 11.58
CA LEU A 107 13.55 1.86 12.51
C LEU A 107 13.93 1.28 13.88
N PRO A 108 14.97 1.85 14.54
CA PRO A 108 15.35 1.41 15.89
C PRO A 108 14.23 1.57 16.93
N SER A 109 13.31 2.52 16.69
CA SER A 109 12.15 2.78 17.54
C SER A 109 11.05 1.73 17.44
N THR A 110 11.02 0.93 16.36
CA THR A 110 9.99 -0.08 16.13
C THR A 110 10.29 -1.31 16.97
N LEU A 111 9.41 -1.62 17.92
CA LEU A 111 9.62 -2.71 18.89
C LEU A 111 9.48 -4.09 18.23
N GLY A 112 10.05 -5.13 18.84
CA GLY A 112 10.01 -6.50 18.31
C GLY A 112 8.58 -7.01 18.07
N ASP A 113 7.68 -6.80 19.05
CA ASP A 113 6.29 -7.21 18.94
C ASP A 113 5.52 -6.44 17.86
N GLU A 114 5.86 -5.16 17.67
CA GLU A 114 5.29 -4.31 16.62
C GLU A 114 5.70 -4.80 15.23
N ARG A 115 6.97 -5.19 15.05
CA ARG A 115 7.45 -5.81 13.81
C ARG A 115 6.71 -7.11 13.49
N ASN A 116 6.43 -7.93 14.51
CA ASN A 116 5.65 -9.16 14.34
C ASN A 116 4.21 -8.87 13.90
N ARG A 117 3.57 -7.84 14.47
CA ARG A 117 2.22 -7.40 14.08
C ARG A 117 2.19 -6.87 12.64
N PHE A 118 3.15 -6.04 12.25
CA PHE A 118 3.30 -5.62 10.84
C PHE A 118 3.44 -6.82 9.91
N GLN A 119 4.32 -7.79 10.24
CA GLN A 119 4.52 -8.97 9.41
C GLN A 119 3.26 -9.83 9.29
N ALA A 120 2.48 -9.98 10.37
CA ALA A 120 1.23 -10.72 10.35
C ALA A 120 0.20 -10.07 9.40
N ILE A 121 0.05 -8.74 9.45
CA ILE A 121 -0.83 -7.99 8.54
C ILE A 121 -0.35 -8.13 7.10
N LEU A 122 0.95 -7.97 6.84
CA LEU A 122 1.53 -8.08 5.49
C LEU A 122 1.36 -9.48 4.91
N ASN A 123 1.52 -10.52 5.72
CA ASN A 123 1.28 -11.91 5.30
C ASN A 123 -0.17 -12.11 4.89
N ARG A 124 -1.11 -11.51 5.63
CA ARG A 124 -2.54 -11.58 5.35
C ARG A 124 -2.92 -10.83 4.08
N LEU A 125 -2.37 -9.63 3.87
CA LEU A 125 -2.51 -8.86 2.61
C LEU A 125 -1.98 -9.65 1.40
N GLY A 126 -0.86 -10.35 1.56
CA GLY A 126 -0.24 -11.14 0.49
C GLY A 126 -1.01 -12.38 0.04
N GLN A 127 -1.98 -12.86 0.84
CA GLN A 127 -2.84 -13.99 0.45
C GLN A 127 -3.94 -13.59 -0.55
N ASP A 128 -4.28 -12.30 -0.60
CA ASP A 128 -5.34 -11.81 -1.46
C ASP A 128 -4.96 -11.91 -2.95
N PRO A 129 -5.85 -12.42 -3.83
CA PRO A 129 -5.58 -12.54 -5.26
C PRO A 129 -5.12 -11.24 -5.93
N SER A 130 -5.61 -10.08 -5.44
CA SER A 130 -5.31 -8.76 -5.99
C SER A 130 -3.83 -8.40 -5.84
N TYR A 131 -3.18 -8.88 -4.79
CA TYR A 131 -1.76 -8.62 -4.50
C TYR A 131 -0.86 -9.83 -4.77
N ARG A 132 -1.43 -11.02 -4.97
CA ARG A 132 -0.68 -12.27 -5.16
C ARG A 132 0.42 -12.16 -6.21
N GLY A 133 0.15 -11.53 -7.37
CA GLY A 133 1.14 -11.34 -8.42
C GLY A 133 2.39 -10.58 -7.96
N PHE A 134 2.20 -9.55 -7.13
CA PHE A 134 3.32 -8.81 -6.54
C PHE A 134 4.12 -9.67 -5.56
N TRP A 135 3.44 -10.39 -4.66
CA TRP A 135 4.11 -11.27 -3.68
C TRP A 135 4.88 -12.41 -4.35
N THR A 136 4.35 -12.98 -5.42
CA THR A 136 5.06 -14.02 -6.20
C THR A 136 6.30 -13.47 -6.89
N LYS A 137 6.22 -12.26 -7.45
CA LYS A 137 7.34 -11.62 -8.15
C LYS A 137 8.42 -11.09 -7.19
N TYR A 138 8.03 -10.66 -6.00
CA TYR A 138 8.89 -9.99 -5.02
C TYR A 138 8.79 -10.60 -3.60
N PRO A 139 9.08 -11.90 -3.42
CA PRO A 139 8.77 -12.64 -2.18
C PRO A 139 9.49 -12.12 -0.93
N PHE A 140 10.67 -11.51 -1.10
CA PHE A 140 11.48 -11.01 0.03
C PHE A 140 11.32 -9.51 0.30
N HIS A 141 10.53 -8.81 -0.51
CA HIS A 141 10.49 -7.34 -0.48
C HIS A 141 9.66 -6.77 0.67
N LEU A 142 8.95 -7.62 1.41
CA LEU A 142 8.19 -7.30 2.62
C LEU A 142 8.60 -8.18 3.82
N SER A 143 9.72 -8.90 3.71
CA SER A 143 10.29 -9.65 4.83
C SER A 143 11.02 -8.71 5.78
N VAL A 144 10.75 -8.84 7.08
CA VAL A 144 11.44 -8.11 8.16
C VAL A 144 12.95 -8.44 8.22
N ASN A 145 13.42 -9.49 7.53
CA ASN A 145 14.78 -9.98 7.63
C ASN A 145 15.61 -9.76 6.33
N PRO A 146 16.30 -8.62 6.17
CA PRO A 146 17.25 -8.42 5.08
C PRO A 146 18.64 -9.04 5.34
N LEU A 147 18.92 -9.56 6.54
CA LEU A 147 20.26 -10.00 6.95
C LEU A 147 20.66 -11.42 6.54
N THR A 148 19.76 -12.22 5.98
CA THR A 148 20.14 -13.52 5.37
C THR A 148 20.81 -13.38 3.99
N ARG A 149 21.13 -12.15 3.57
CA ARG A 149 21.99 -11.90 2.40
C ARG A 149 23.27 -11.15 2.75
N ARG A 150 23.98 -11.56 3.80
CA ARG A 150 25.45 -11.53 3.72
C ARG A 150 25.84 -12.77 2.92
N LEU A 151 26.05 -12.59 1.62
CA LEU A 151 26.81 -13.57 0.83
C LEU A 151 28.10 -13.91 1.61
N PRO A 152 28.54 -15.18 1.70
CA PRO A 152 29.86 -15.46 2.20
C PRO A 152 30.84 -14.73 1.27
N LEU A 153 31.61 -13.80 1.83
CA LEU A 153 32.82 -13.30 1.18
C LEU A 153 33.70 -14.54 0.96
N LYS A 154 33.84 -14.94 -0.31
CA LYS A 154 34.93 -15.80 -0.76
C LYS A 154 36.16 -14.95 -0.97
#